data_AF-X1HQ66-F1
#
_entry.id   AF-X1HQ66-F1
#
_cell.length_a   1.000
_cell.length_b   1.000
_cell.length_c   1.000
_cell.angle_alpha   90.00
_cell.angle_beta   90.00
_cell.angle_gamma   90.00
#
_symmetry.space_group_name_H-M   'P 1'
#
loop_
_entity.id
_entity.type
_entity.pdbx_description
1 polymer ?
#
loop_
_entity_poly.entity_id
_entity_poly.type
_entity_poly.pdbx_seq_one_letter_code
_entity_poly.pdbx_strand_id
1 'polypeptide(L)'
;DVGKNISTARITYSQKRNPIVIDDIVANLIWDRDKTNIFMIAGEFDLDSDGDIEYDAGDKIKALIEKWGGKVTNTITIDTDYLVLGRPPRVLRKPTFGEMEVDPLAMQKYEASLQKIAHYKQVQAQARALWIPVFSTDRFLHFIGYKALASRPGVFY
;
A
#
# COMPACT_ATOMS: atom_id res chain seq x y z
N ASP A 1 20.98 23.92 -10.11
CA ASP A 1 20.78 23.74 -8.66
C ASP A 1 19.28 23.78 -8.39
N VAL A 2 18.72 22.82 -7.67
CA VAL A 2 17.27 22.77 -7.41
C VAL A 2 17.03 23.40 -6.04
N GLY A 3 16.27 24.50 -5.99
CA GLY A 3 15.98 25.20 -4.75
C GLY A 3 15.22 24.32 -3.75
N LYS A 4 15.28 24.66 -2.45
CA LYS A 4 14.72 23.88 -1.34
C LYS A 4 13.25 23.45 -1.51
N ASN A 5 12.45 24.22 -2.24
CA ASN A 5 11.02 23.97 -2.48
C ASN A 5 10.70 23.70 -3.95
N ILE A 6 11.71 23.34 -4.75
CA ILE A 6 11.56 23.05 -6.17
C ILE A 6 11.79 21.55 -6.36
N SER A 7 10.99 20.91 -7.20
CA SER A 7 11.25 19.56 -7.69
C SER A 7 11.39 19.61 -9.20
N THR A 8 12.40 18.92 -9.73
CA THR A 8 12.64 18.85 -11.17
C THR A 8 12.37 17.42 -11.63
N ALA A 9 11.46 17.27 -12.59
CA ALA A 9 11.17 16.00 -13.24
C ALA A 9 11.51 16.08 -14.74
N ARG A 10 11.74 14.92 -15.35
CA ARG A 10 11.96 14.79 -16.80
C ARG A 10 10.82 13.98 -17.41
N ILE A 11 10.19 14.52 -18.44
CA ILE A 11 9.22 13.79 -19.27
C ILE A 11 9.99 12.66 -19.99
N THR A 12 9.63 11.41 -19.69
CA THR A 12 10.24 10.23 -20.33
C THR A 12 9.49 9.78 -21.58
N TYR A 13 8.23 10.16 -21.72
CA TYR A 13 7.37 9.81 -22.83
C TYR A 13 6.28 10.86 -23.03
N SER A 14 5.94 11.18 -24.28
CA SER A 14 4.90 12.13 -24.68
C SER A 14 4.29 11.69 -26.01
N GLN A 15 2.97 11.78 -26.17
CA GLN A 15 2.28 11.34 -27.39
C GLN A 15 2.25 12.48 -28.42
N LYS A 16 2.64 12.22 -29.68
CA LYS A 16 2.65 13.25 -30.74
C LYS A 16 1.30 13.94 -30.98
N ARG A 17 0.18 13.22 -30.78
CA ARG A 17 -1.18 13.76 -30.97
C ARG A 17 -1.76 14.43 -29.72
N ASN A 18 -1.13 14.24 -28.56
CA ASN A 18 -1.49 14.85 -27.30
C ASN A 18 -0.21 15.11 -26.49
N PRO A 19 0.60 16.08 -26.92
CA PRO A 19 1.89 16.32 -26.30
C PRO A 19 1.70 16.97 -24.93
N ILE A 20 2.56 16.61 -23.97
CA ILE A 20 2.66 17.34 -22.71
C ILE A 20 3.26 18.73 -23.01
N VAL A 21 2.54 19.79 -22.65
CA VAL A 21 2.91 21.18 -22.93
C VAL A 21 3.05 22.00 -21.65
N ILE A 22 3.60 23.21 -21.81
CA ILE A 22 3.59 24.21 -20.74
C ILE A 22 2.12 24.47 -20.37
N ASP A 23 1.86 24.64 -19.08
CA ASP A 23 0.53 24.79 -18.45
C ASP A 23 -0.27 23.49 -18.23
N ASP A 24 0.20 22.34 -18.69
CA ASP A 24 -0.37 21.06 -18.25
C ASP A 24 -0.16 20.84 -16.74
N ILE A 25 -1.22 20.43 -16.06
CA ILE A 25 -1.18 20.16 -14.62
C ILE A 25 -0.53 18.78 -14.39
N VAL A 26 0.59 18.78 -13.68
CA VAL A 26 1.19 17.56 -13.12
C VAL A 26 0.68 17.39 -11.69
N ALA A 27 -0.23 16.44 -11.48
CA ALA A 27 -0.77 16.13 -10.16
C ALA A 27 -0.25 14.77 -9.67
N ASN A 28 0.13 14.70 -8.39
CA ASN A 28 0.30 13.46 -7.67
C ASN A 28 -0.95 13.25 -6.81
N LEU A 29 -1.74 12.21 -7.10
CA LEU A 29 -2.98 11.88 -6.38
C LEU A 29 -2.81 11.70 -4.87
N ILE A 30 -1.58 11.42 -4.43
CA ILE A 30 -1.24 11.10 -3.05
C ILE A 30 -0.70 12.31 -2.30
N TRP A 31 -0.34 13.39 -2.99
CA TRP A 31 0.25 14.58 -2.38
C TRP A 31 -0.69 15.79 -2.52
N ASP A 32 -0.93 16.45 -1.40
CA ASP A 32 -1.60 17.74 -1.30
C ASP A 32 -0.68 18.69 -0.51
N ARG A 33 -0.53 19.94 -0.96
CA ARG A 33 0.31 20.94 -0.29
C ARG A 33 -0.28 21.35 1.05
N ASP A 34 -1.60 21.42 1.13
CA ASP A 34 -2.32 22.05 2.22
C ASP A 34 -2.89 21.00 3.20
N LYS A 35 -2.79 19.71 2.86
CA LYS A 35 -3.28 18.60 3.66
C LYS A 35 -2.33 17.40 3.68
N THR A 36 -2.11 16.84 4.86
CA THR A 36 -1.51 15.51 5.01
C THR A 36 -2.58 14.44 4.82
N ASN A 37 -2.49 13.67 3.73
CA ASN A 37 -3.41 12.57 3.46
C ASN A 37 -3.27 11.44 4.51
N ILE A 38 -4.40 10.92 4.99
CA ILE A 38 -4.47 9.84 5.98
C ILE A 38 -4.80 8.51 5.29
N PHE A 39 -3.91 7.53 5.46
CA PHE A 39 -3.99 6.22 4.84
C PHE A 39 -4.26 5.14 5.89
N MET A 40 -5.18 4.23 5.59
CA MET A 40 -5.28 2.92 6.24
C MET A 40 -4.60 1.88 5.34
N ILE A 41 -3.93 0.90 5.94
CA ILE A 41 -3.32 -0.23 5.23
C ILE A 41 -3.91 -1.53 5.79
N ALA A 42 -4.32 -2.45 4.92
CA ALA A 42 -4.76 -3.77 5.35
C ALA A 42 -4.50 -4.85 4.30
N GLY A 43 -4.26 -6.08 4.76
CA GLY A 43 -4.03 -7.25 3.91
C GLY A 43 -2.57 -7.70 3.86
N GLU A 44 -2.32 -8.66 2.98
CA GLU A 44 -1.00 -9.20 2.67
C GLU A 44 -0.45 -8.54 1.40
N PHE A 45 0.83 -8.24 1.40
CA PHE A 45 1.47 -7.46 0.34
C PHE A 45 2.59 -8.27 -0.29
N ASP A 46 2.65 -8.19 -1.61
CA ASP A 46 3.62 -8.81 -2.50
C ASP A 46 4.20 -7.64 -3.31
N LEU A 47 5.39 -7.17 -2.93
CA LEU A 47 5.93 -5.90 -3.42
C LEU A 47 6.74 -6.07 -4.71
N ASP A 48 7.35 -7.22 -4.93
CA ASP A 48 8.11 -7.55 -6.14
C ASP A 48 7.30 -8.34 -7.18
N SER A 49 6.06 -8.72 -6.85
CA SER A 49 5.13 -9.45 -7.71
C SER A 49 5.60 -10.87 -8.05
N ASP A 50 6.40 -11.50 -7.19
CA ASP A 50 6.85 -12.89 -7.36
C ASP A 50 5.81 -13.94 -6.91
N GLY A 51 4.76 -13.50 -6.20
CA GLY A 51 3.67 -14.33 -5.70
C GLY A 51 3.78 -14.68 -4.22
N ASP A 52 4.94 -14.44 -3.59
CA ASP A 52 5.18 -14.60 -2.17
C ASP A 52 4.89 -13.30 -1.40
N ILE A 53 4.50 -13.44 -0.14
CA ILE A 53 4.18 -12.31 0.73
C ILE A 53 5.40 -12.02 1.57
N GLU A 54 5.97 -10.81 1.47
CA GLU A 54 7.12 -10.47 2.31
C GLU A 54 6.69 -10.16 3.74
N TYR A 55 7.44 -10.67 4.72
CA TYR A 55 7.09 -10.59 6.14
C TYR A 55 6.90 -9.14 6.65
N ASP A 56 7.67 -8.20 6.13
CA ASP A 56 7.67 -6.78 6.50
C ASP A 56 7.00 -5.88 5.45
N ALA A 57 6.28 -6.45 4.48
CA ALA A 57 5.75 -5.70 3.35
C ALA A 57 4.77 -4.58 3.76
N GLY A 58 3.95 -4.83 4.79
CA GLY A 58 3.05 -3.81 5.34
C GLY A 58 3.80 -2.60 5.94
N ASP A 59 4.89 -2.86 6.66
CA ASP A 59 5.74 -1.82 7.25
C ASP A 59 6.50 -1.04 6.16
N LYS A 60 6.94 -1.71 5.10
CA LYS A 60 7.53 -1.06 3.92
C LYS A 60 6.55 -0.11 3.23
N ILE A 61 5.29 -0.52 3.05
CA ILE A 61 4.25 0.37 2.48
C ILE A 61 3.99 1.56 3.40
N LYS A 62 3.90 1.33 4.72
CA LYS A 62 3.77 2.40 5.70
C LYS A 62 4.92 3.41 5.60
N ALA A 63 6.16 2.92 5.57
CA ALA A 63 7.34 3.76 5.44
C ALA A 63 7.35 4.55 4.12
N LEU A 64 6.88 3.95 3.01
CA LEU A 64 6.70 4.66 1.75
C LEU A 64 5.68 5.79 1.90
N ILE A 65 4.48 5.51 2.43
CA ILE A 65 3.45 6.54 2.65
C ILE A 65 3.99 7.70 3.48
N GLU A 66 4.66 7.41 4.59
CA GLU A 66 5.23 8.43 5.48
C GLU A 66 6.36 9.22 4.80
N LYS A 67 7.23 8.56 4.03
CA LYS A 67 8.28 9.21 3.23
C LYS A 67 7.71 10.15 2.17
N TRP A 68 6.53 9.83 1.63
CA TRP A 68 5.81 10.67 0.66
C TRP A 68 4.95 11.76 1.32
N GLY A 69 5.03 11.92 2.65
CA GLY A 69 4.36 12.98 3.40
C GLY A 69 2.92 12.66 3.82
N GLY A 70 2.48 11.40 3.67
CA GLY A 70 1.21 10.91 4.21
C GLY A 70 1.32 10.47 5.67
N LYS A 71 0.18 10.19 6.30
CA LYS A 71 0.09 9.62 7.64
C LYS A 71 -0.63 8.29 7.59
N VAL A 72 -0.13 7.28 8.31
CA VAL A 72 -0.82 5.98 8.43
C VAL A 72 -1.63 5.92 9.73
N THR A 73 -2.86 5.42 9.63
CA THR A 73 -3.77 5.14 10.76
C THR A 73 -4.03 3.64 10.87
N ASN A 74 -4.37 3.19 12.08
CA ASN A 74 -4.77 1.81 12.37
C ASN A 74 -6.31 1.66 12.43
N THR A 75 -7.07 2.72 12.16
CA THR A 75 -8.52 2.72 12.25
C THR A 75 -9.11 3.57 11.13
N ILE A 76 -10.11 3.03 10.45
CA ILE A 76 -10.90 3.78 9.47
C ILE A 76 -11.84 4.72 10.22
N THR A 77 -11.74 6.01 9.89
CA THR A 77 -12.61 7.09 10.36
C THR A 77 -13.07 7.93 9.17
N ILE A 78 -13.93 8.93 9.42
CA ILE A 78 -14.33 9.91 8.39
C ILE A 78 -13.15 10.75 7.86
N ASP A 79 -12.07 10.85 8.63
CA ASP A 79 -10.86 11.56 8.23
C ASP A 79 -9.90 10.70 7.39
N THR A 80 -10.20 9.42 7.22
CA THR A 80 -9.36 8.52 6.41
C THR A 80 -9.59 8.82 4.93
N ASP A 81 -8.54 9.24 4.24
CA ASP A 81 -8.60 9.65 2.84
C ASP A 81 -8.53 8.46 1.89
N TYR A 82 -7.69 7.48 2.22
CA TYR A 82 -7.42 6.34 1.32
C TYR A 82 -7.24 5.04 2.09
N LEU A 83 -7.65 3.93 1.46
CA LEU A 83 -7.30 2.57 1.90
C LEU A 83 -6.35 1.93 0.89
N VAL A 84 -5.16 1.54 1.32
CA VAL A 84 -4.28 0.65 0.55
C VAL A 84 -4.57 -0.78 0.97
N LEU A 85 -5.19 -1.54 0.06
CA LEU A 85 -5.67 -2.89 0.30
C LEU A 85 -4.81 -3.91 -0.45
N GLY A 86 -4.14 -4.77 0.30
CA GLY A 86 -3.41 -5.92 -0.21
C GLY A 86 -4.32 -7.11 -0.51
N ARG A 87 -3.69 -8.26 -0.74
CA ARG A 87 -4.37 -9.55 -0.90
C ARG A 87 -5.05 -9.95 0.43
N PRO A 88 -6.17 -10.70 0.37
CA PRO A 88 -6.81 -11.21 1.57
C PRO A 88 -5.86 -12.21 2.29
N PRO A 89 -5.72 -12.10 3.63
CA PRO A 89 -4.90 -13.04 4.38
C PRO A 89 -5.36 -14.49 4.22
N ARG A 90 -4.41 -15.41 4.09
CA ARG A 90 -4.73 -16.84 4.01
C ARG A 90 -5.20 -17.37 5.37
N VAL A 91 -6.35 -18.04 5.37
CA VAL A 91 -6.85 -18.74 6.55
C VAL A 91 -6.16 -20.10 6.63
N LEU A 92 -5.47 -20.34 7.75
CA LEU A 92 -4.84 -21.64 7.99
C LEU A 92 -5.92 -22.70 8.24
N ARG A 93 -5.62 -23.97 7.98
CA ARG A 93 -6.53 -25.04 8.41
C ARG A 93 -6.43 -25.20 9.93
N LYS A 94 -7.52 -25.62 10.56
CA LYS A 94 -7.51 -25.98 11.98
C LYS A 94 -6.51 -27.13 12.21
N PRO A 95 -5.55 -27.00 13.14
CA PRO A 95 -4.58 -28.04 13.38
C PRO A 95 -5.22 -29.28 14.01
N THR A 96 -4.65 -30.44 13.70
CA THR A 96 -5.01 -31.71 14.37
C THR A 96 -4.32 -31.83 15.72
N PHE A 97 -4.77 -32.78 16.55
CA PHE A 97 -4.15 -33.04 17.86
C PHE A 97 -2.65 -33.36 17.74
N GLY A 98 -2.27 -34.26 16.84
CA GLY A 98 -0.85 -34.60 16.64
C GLY A 98 0.00 -33.42 16.13
N GLU A 99 -0.56 -32.52 15.32
CA GLU A 99 0.15 -31.31 14.90
C GLU A 99 0.34 -30.32 16.05
N MET A 100 -0.59 -30.27 17.00
CA MET A 100 -0.46 -29.44 18.21
C MET A 100 0.58 -30.00 19.20
N GLU A 101 0.81 -31.31 19.21
CA GLU A 101 1.91 -31.91 19.99
C GLU A 101 3.29 -31.53 19.42
N VAL A 102 3.40 -31.34 18.09
CA VAL A 102 4.63 -30.94 17.40
C VAL A 102 4.87 -29.42 17.48
N ASP A 103 3.83 -28.62 17.26
CA ASP A 103 3.85 -27.16 17.38
C ASP A 103 2.76 -26.69 18.35
N PRO A 104 3.09 -26.45 19.64
CA PRO A 104 2.14 -25.98 20.64
C PRO A 104 1.45 -24.65 20.28
N LEU A 105 2.03 -23.87 19.36
CA LEU A 105 1.47 -22.59 18.89
C LEU A 105 0.55 -22.76 17.66
N ALA A 106 0.38 -23.96 17.12
CA ALA A 106 -0.40 -24.19 15.91
C ALA A 106 -1.85 -23.69 16.03
N MET A 107 -2.49 -23.89 17.19
CA MET A 107 -3.85 -23.40 17.43
C MET A 107 -3.89 -21.87 17.48
N GLN A 108 -2.92 -21.23 18.14
CA GLN A 108 -2.81 -19.78 18.20
C GLN A 108 -2.59 -19.18 16.81
N LYS A 109 -1.74 -19.78 15.97
CA LYS A 109 -1.52 -19.36 14.58
C LYS A 109 -2.80 -19.45 13.75
N TYR A 110 -3.58 -20.52 13.92
CA TYR A 110 -4.89 -20.67 13.29
C TYR A 110 -5.86 -19.56 13.72
N GLU A 111 -6.00 -19.31 15.02
CA GLU A 111 -6.85 -18.24 15.56
C GLU A 111 -6.42 -16.85 15.07
N ALA A 112 -5.11 -16.58 15.05
CA ALA A 112 -4.57 -15.34 14.50
C ALA A 112 -4.91 -15.17 13.01
N SER A 113 -4.90 -16.26 12.22
CA SER A 113 -5.31 -16.21 10.80
C SER A 113 -6.80 -15.85 10.64
N LEU A 114 -7.66 -16.33 11.54
CA LEU A 114 -9.08 -15.96 11.57
C LEU A 114 -9.28 -14.49 11.93
N GLN A 115 -8.53 -13.98 12.91
CA GLN A 115 -8.57 -12.56 13.28
C GLN A 115 -8.11 -11.67 12.13
N LYS A 116 -7.03 -12.03 11.44
CA LYS A 116 -6.51 -11.28 10.27
C LYS A 116 -7.55 -11.19 9.15
N ILE A 117 -8.20 -12.29 8.77
CA ILE A 117 -9.22 -12.26 7.71
C ILE A 117 -10.48 -11.51 8.15
N ALA A 118 -10.86 -11.59 9.42
CA ALA A 118 -11.99 -10.84 9.98
C ALA A 118 -11.72 -9.33 9.93
N HIS A 119 -10.54 -8.91 10.39
CA HIS A 119 -10.11 -7.51 10.33
C HIS A 119 -10.06 -7.01 8.88
N TYR A 120 -9.47 -7.77 7.95
CA TYR A 120 -9.44 -7.44 6.52
C TYR A 120 -10.85 -7.15 5.96
N LYS A 121 -11.80 -8.05 6.23
CA LYS A 121 -13.19 -7.89 5.78
C LYS A 121 -13.88 -6.68 6.42
N GLN A 122 -13.62 -6.45 7.71
CA GLN A 122 -14.16 -5.30 8.43
C GLN A 122 -13.67 -3.98 7.83
N VAL A 123 -12.36 -3.84 7.65
CA VAL A 123 -11.74 -2.64 7.06
C VAL A 123 -12.29 -2.39 5.66
N GLN A 124 -12.38 -3.44 4.84
CA GLN A 124 -12.94 -3.33 3.50
C GLN A 124 -14.41 -2.89 3.51
N ALA A 125 -15.22 -3.39 4.45
CA ALA A 125 -16.62 -2.99 4.60
C ALA A 125 -16.77 -1.54 5.08
N GLN A 126 -15.96 -1.12 6.06
CA GLN A 126 -15.96 0.26 6.56
C GLN A 126 -15.55 1.26 5.49
N ALA A 127 -14.50 0.97 4.71
CA ALA A 127 -14.08 1.81 3.59
C ALA A 127 -15.21 2.00 2.57
N ARG A 128 -15.92 0.92 2.21
CA ARG A 128 -17.08 1.01 1.31
C ARG A 128 -18.21 1.85 1.91
N ALA A 129 -18.53 1.67 3.18
CA ALA A 129 -19.61 2.41 3.86
C ALA A 129 -19.33 3.92 3.91
N LEU A 130 -18.07 4.31 4.05
CA LEU A 130 -17.62 5.70 4.09
C LEU A 130 -17.20 6.24 2.71
N TRP A 131 -17.36 5.47 1.64
CA TRP A 131 -16.95 5.84 0.28
C TRP A 131 -15.46 6.20 0.15
N ILE A 132 -14.62 5.62 1.02
CA ILE A 132 -13.17 5.82 1.00
C ILE A 132 -12.61 5.12 -0.24
N PRO A 133 -11.87 5.83 -1.11
CA PRO A 133 -11.21 5.23 -2.26
C PRO A 133 -10.23 4.13 -1.84
N VAL A 134 -10.29 2.99 -2.53
CA VAL A 134 -9.46 1.82 -2.27
C VAL A 134 -8.46 1.62 -3.41
N PHE A 135 -7.18 1.52 -3.07
CA PHE A 135 -6.11 1.20 -4.01
C PHE A 135 -5.56 -0.20 -3.74
N SER A 136 -5.36 -0.98 -4.80
CA SER A 136 -4.48 -2.15 -4.71
C SER A 136 -3.03 -1.69 -4.54
N THR A 137 -2.18 -2.58 -4.04
CA THR A 137 -0.72 -2.36 -3.92
C THR A 137 -0.11 -1.86 -5.22
N ASP A 138 -0.39 -2.53 -6.34
CA ASP A 138 0.11 -2.13 -7.66
C ASP A 138 -0.27 -0.71 -8.06
N ARG A 139 -1.53 -0.34 -7.80
CA ARG A 139 -2.06 0.98 -8.14
C ARG A 139 -1.44 2.04 -7.24
N PHE A 140 -1.29 1.76 -5.95
CA PHE A 140 -0.59 2.64 -5.02
C PHE A 140 0.86 2.87 -5.45
N LEU A 141 1.63 1.80 -5.69
CA LEU A 141 3.03 1.87 -6.12
C LEU A 141 3.19 2.61 -7.46
N HIS A 142 2.21 2.48 -8.35
CA HIS A 142 2.17 3.25 -9.59
C HIS A 142 1.99 4.76 -9.31
N PHE A 143 1.05 5.15 -8.46
CA PHE A 143 0.76 6.57 -8.17
C PHE A 143 1.87 7.28 -7.40
N ILE A 144 2.61 6.57 -6.53
CA ILE A 144 3.83 7.13 -5.90
C ILE A 144 5.06 7.05 -6.81
N GLY A 145 4.93 6.64 -8.08
CA GLY A 145 6.05 6.54 -9.02
C GLY A 145 7.09 5.47 -8.69
N TYR A 146 6.82 4.57 -7.74
CA TYR A 146 7.76 3.54 -7.29
C TYR A 146 8.09 2.55 -8.40
N LYS A 147 7.09 2.13 -9.20
CA LYS A 147 7.32 1.18 -10.32
C LYS A 147 8.31 1.73 -11.37
N ALA A 148 8.31 3.03 -11.62
CA ALA A 148 9.24 3.67 -12.55
C ALA A 148 10.68 3.76 -11.97
N LEU A 149 10.81 3.81 -10.65
CA LEU A 149 12.10 3.79 -9.94
C LEU A 149 12.66 2.37 -9.85
N ALA A 150 11.83 1.37 -9.56
CA ALA A 150 12.24 -0.03 -9.44
C ALA A 150 12.75 -0.64 -10.76
N SER A 151 12.28 -0.15 -11.91
CA SER A 151 12.78 -0.54 -13.24
C SER A 151 14.16 0.03 -13.62
N ARG A 152 14.81 0.82 -12.75
CA ARG A 152 16.17 1.34 -12.99
C ARG A 152 17.21 0.47 -12.25
N PRO A 153 18.20 -0.10 -12.94
CA PRO A 153 19.28 -0.81 -12.27
C PRO A 153 20.04 0.13 -11.31
N GLY A 154 20.24 -0.30 -10.06
CA GLY A 154 21.06 0.41 -9.06
C GLY A 154 20.33 1.15 -7.94
N VAL A 155 19.01 1.00 -7.76
CA VAL A 155 18.27 1.64 -6.64
C VAL A 155 18.32 0.82 -5.33
N PHE A 156 18.93 -0.37 -5.38
CA PHE A 156 19.20 -1.21 -4.21
C PHE A 156 20.70 -1.25 -3.91
N TYR A 157 21.28 -0.12 -3.51
CA TYR A 157 22.54 -0.02 -2.78
C TYR A 157 22.50 1.22 -1.88
#